data_AF-A0A7X7S3P5-F1
#
_entry.id   AF-A0A7X7S3P5-F1
#
_cell.length_a   1.000
_cell.length_b   1.000
_cell.length_c   1.000
_cell.angle_alpha   90.00
_cell.angle_beta   90.00
_cell.angle_gamma   90.00
#
_symmetry.space_group_name_H-M   'P 1'
#
loop_
_entity.id
_entity.type
_entity.pdbx_description
1 polymer ?
#
loop_
_entity_poly.entity_id
_entity_poly.type
_entity_poly.pdbx_seq_one_letter_code
_entity_poly.pdbx_strand_id
1 'polypeptide(L)'
;MSTFEVDPRALDAAATTLRTVAEELHHLAGQVGGALQVAAGAGGSAALESTGAAAARYWSGGLEEYAEAGAALSRATTQAALLYDLVEFTARGRFTRPVHP
;
A
#
# COMPACT_ATOMS: atom_id res chain seq x y z
N MET A 1 -19.80 22.06 7.42
CA MET A 1 -19.25 21.71 6.09
C MET A 1 -17.75 21.86 6.17
N SER A 2 -17.00 20.84 5.76
CA SER A 2 -15.54 20.93 5.61
C SER A 2 -15.23 21.92 4.50
N THR A 3 -14.20 22.75 4.69
CA THR A 3 -13.77 23.78 3.73
C THR A 3 -12.85 23.22 2.65
N PHE A 4 -12.54 21.91 2.68
CA PHE A 4 -11.67 21.25 1.72
C PHE A 4 -12.45 20.59 0.59
N GLU A 5 -11.87 20.62 -0.60
CA GLU A 5 -12.37 19.91 -1.80
C GLU A 5 -12.13 18.39 -1.69
N VAL A 6 -11.28 17.95 -0.75
CA VAL A 6 -10.92 16.55 -0.50
C VAL A 6 -11.43 16.11 0.88
N ASP A 7 -12.19 15.02 0.93
CA ASP A 7 -12.73 14.43 2.16
C ASP A 7 -11.67 13.56 2.89
N PRO A 8 -11.28 13.88 4.14
CA PRO A 8 -10.34 13.08 4.93
C PRO A 8 -10.75 11.62 5.10
N ARG A 9 -12.06 11.32 5.15
CA ARG A 9 -12.56 9.95 5.25
C ARG A 9 -12.35 9.17 3.95
N ALA A 10 -12.46 9.84 2.81
CA ALA A 10 -12.16 9.23 1.52
C ALA A 10 -10.67 8.92 1.37
N LEU A 11 -9.79 9.79 1.91
CA LEU A 11 -8.35 9.53 1.97
C LEU A 11 -8.02 8.33 2.86
N ASP A 12 -8.63 8.22 4.04
CA ASP A 12 -8.39 7.08 4.95
C ASP A 12 -8.88 5.74 4.35
N ALA A 13 -10.02 5.76 3.67
CA ALA A 13 -10.51 4.61 2.91
C ALA A 13 -9.54 4.21 1.79
N ALA A 14 -9.05 5.20 1.01
CA ALA A 14 -8.07 4.96 -0.04
C ALA A 14 -6.75 4.38 0.51
N ALA A 15 -6.26 4.90 1.64
CA ALA A 15 -5.09 4.37 2.31
C ALA A 15 -5.27 2.90 2.72
N THR A 16 -6.45 2.55 3.24
CA THR A 16 -6.79 1.18 3.60
C THR A 16 -6.81 0.26 2.38
N THR A 17 -7.46 0.67 1.29
CA THR A 17 -7.48 -0.09 0.03
C THR A 17 -6.07 -0.33 -0.50
N LEU A 18 -5.23 0.70 -0.53
CA LEU A 18 -3.83 0.58 -1.00
C LEU A 18 -3.02 -0.41 -0.17
N ARG A 19 -3.21 -0.41 1.16
CA ARG A 19 -2.56 -1.37 2.06
C ARG A 19 -3.04 -2.80 1.76
N THR A 20 -4.35 -3.02 1.66
CA THR A 20 -4.89 -4.36 1.37
C THR A 20 -4.38 -4.89 0.04
N VAL A 21 -4.38 -4.06 -1.01
CA VAL A 21 -3.84 -4.46 -2.33
C VAL A 21 -2.34 -4.80 -2.24
N ALA A 22 -1.55 -4.03 -1.48
CA ALA A 22 -0.13 -4.34 -1.28
C ALA A 22 0.08 -5.68 -0.58
N GLU A 23 -0.71 -5.97 0.46
CA GLU A 23 -0.66 -7.25 1.19
C GLU A 23 -1.05 -8.44 0.28
N GLU A 24 -2.09 -8.28 -0.53
CA GLU A 24 -2.51 -9.29 -1.51
C GLU A 24 -1.45 -9.54 -2.58
N LEU A 25 -0.84 -8.48 -3.11
CA LEU A 25 0.25 -8.60 -4.09
C LEU A 25 1.44 -9.37 -3.51
N HIS A 26 1.82 -9.08 -2.26
CA HIS A 26 2.88 -9.79 -1.56
C HIS A 26 2.55 -11.29 -1.40
N HIS A 27 1.30 -11.62 -1.03
CA HIS A 27 0.87 -13.00 -0.92
C HIS A 27 0.92 -13.76 -2.25
N LEU A 28 0.39 -13.16 -3.32
CA LEU A 28 0.40 -13.73 -4.67
C LEU A 28 1.83 -13.90 -5.20
N ALA A 29 2.73 -12.97 -4.89
CA ALA A 29 4.14 -13.06 -5.23
C ALA A 29 4.80 -14.32 -4.67
N GLY A 30 4.52 -14.63 -3.40
CA GLY A 30 5.00 -15.84 -2.73
C GLY A 30 4.42 -17.12 -3.35
N GLN A 31 3.10 -17.14 -3.61
CA GLN A 31 2.44 -18.31 -4.21
C GLN A 31 2.99 -18.65 -5.58
N VAL A 32 3.11 -17.66 -6.46
CA VAL A 32 3.62 -17.86 -7.83
C VAL A 32 5.12 -18.21 -7.81
N GLY A 33 5.93 -17.54 -6.97
CA GLY A 33 7.34 -17.88 -6.80
C GLY A 33 7.54 -19.34 -6.33
N GLY A 34 6.74 -19.78 -5.36
CA GLY A 34 6.73 -21.18 -4.90
C GLY A 34 6.28 -22.16 -5.99
N ALA A 35 5.23 -21.82 -6.74
CA ALA A 35 4.75 -22.66 -7.84
C ALA A 35 5.82 -22.82 -8.95
N LEU A 36 6.55 -21.74 -9.28
CA LEU A 36 7.65 -21.77 -10.24
C LEU A 36 8.80 -22.69 -9.76
N GLN A 37 9.15 -22.65 -8.48
CA GLN A 37 10.16 -23.55 -7.92
C GLN A 37 9.72 -25.02 -7.97
N VAL A 38 8.48 -25.31 -7.59
CA VAL A 38 7.94 -26.69 -7.65
C VAL A 38 7.90 -27.21 -9.08
N ALA A 39 7.40 -26.39 -10.02
CA ALA A 39 7.32 -26.76 -11.43
C ALA A 39 8.71 -27.02 -12.04
N ALA A 40 9.71 -26.23 -11.65
CA ALA A 40 11.07 -26.38 -12.12
C ALA A 40 11.78 -27.63 -11.55
N GLY A 41 11.53 -27.97 -10.28
CA GLY A 41 12.06 -29.18 -9.64
C GLY A 41 11.41 -30.47 -10.10
N ALA A 42 10.14 -30.44 -10.53
CA ALA A 42 9.42 -31.62 -10.99
C ALA A 42 10.08 -32.30 -12.22
N GLY A 43 10.87 -31.56 -13.00
CA GLY A 43 11.57 -32.08 -14.18
C GLY A 43 12.92 -32.75 -13.89
N GLY A 44 13.46 -32.67 -12.67
CA GLY A 44 14.75 -33.26 -12.27
C GLY A 44 15.98 -32.75 -13.04
N SER A 45 15.85 -31.64 -13.76
CA SER A 45 16.93 -31.02 -14.52
C SER A 45 17.49 -29.84 -13.74
N ALA A 46 18.78 -29.89 -13.43
CA ALA A 46 19.47 -28.80 -12.73
C ALA A 46 19.39 -27.45 -13.48
N ALA A 47 19.30 -27.49 -14.81
CA ALA A 47 19.13 -26.29 -15.63
C ALA A 47 17.70 -25.71 -15.49
N LEU A 48 16.68 -26.56 -15.41
CA LEU A 48 15.30 -26.12 -15.18
C LEU A 48 15.14 -25.58 -13.76
N GLU A 49 15.66 -26.29 -12.77
CA GLU A 49 15.66 -25.87 -11.35
C GLU A 49 16.29 -24.49 -11.17
N SER A 50 17.48 -24.27 -11.73
CA SER A 50 18.17 -22.97 -11.63
C SER A 50 17.42 -21.85 -12.35
N THR A 51 16.84 -22.14 -13.51
CA THR A 51 16.00 -21.17 -14.26
C THR A 51 14.72 -20.83 -13.49
N GLY A 52 14.04 -21.83 -12.95
CA GLY A 52 12.83 -21.64 -12.13
C GLY A 52 13.10 -20.87 -10.85
N ALA A 53 14.23 -21.14 -10.18
CA ALA A 53 14.65 -20.38 -9.01
C ALA A 53 14.99 -18.92 -9.35
N ALA A 54 15.58 -18.66 -10.53
CA ALA A 54 15.80 -17.30 -11.00
C ALA A 54 14.48 -16.57 -11.32
N ALA A 55 13.56 -17.23 -12.03
CA ALA A 55 12.24 -16.70 -12.35
C ALA A 55 11.41 -16.41 -11.08
N ALA A 56 11.42 -17.33 -10.11
CA ALA A 56 10.76 -17.16 -8.82
C ALA A 56 11.30 -15.94 -8.07
N ARG A 57 12.63 -15.76 -8.00
CA ARG A 57 13.24 -14.58 -7.37
C ARG A 57 12.88 -13.29 -8.07
N TYR A 58 12.90 -13.26 -9.40
CA TYR A 58 12.53 -12.08 -10.16
C TYR A 58 11.06 -11.70 -9.95
N TRP A 59 10.18 -12.71 -9.95
CA TRP A 59 8.76 -12.51 -9.72
C TRP A 59 8.46 -12.02 -8.30
N SER A 60 9.01 -12.69 -7.29
CA SER A 60 8.81 -12.32 -5.89
C SER A 60 9.38 -10.93 -5.59
N GLY A 61 10.61 -10.64 -6.04
CA GLY A 61 11.25 -9.34 -5.82
C GLY A 61 10.52 -8.18 -6.49
N GLY A 62 10.09 -8.33 -7.75
CA GLY A 62 9.37 -7.27 -8.46
C GLY A 62 8.03 -6.93 -7.80
N LEU A 63 7.27 -7.93 -7.36
CA LEU A 63 6.00 -7.70 -6.67
C LEU A 63 6.18 -7.19 -5.23
N GLU A 64 7.25 -7.57 -4.55
CA GLU A 64 7.63 -6.98 -3.26
C GLU A 64 7.87 -5.48 -3.39
N GLU A 65 8.61 -5.03 -4.40
CA GLU A 65 8.82 -3.59 -4.66
C GLU A 65 7.49 -2.85 -4.91
N TYR A 66 6.56 -3.45 -5.67
CA TYR A 66 5.22 -2.87 -5.86
C TYR A 66 4.41 -2.81 -4.56
N ALA A 67 4.47 -3.86 -3.73
CA ALA A 67 3.80 -3.88 -2.43
C ALA A 67 4.38 -2.82 -1.48
N GLU A 68 5.69 -2.66 -1.45
CA GLU A 68 6.36 -1.62 -0.65
C GLU A 68 5.97 -0.21 -1.09
N ALA A 69 5.92 0.04 -2.41
CA ALA A 69 5.47 1.30 -2.98
C ALA A 69 4.00 1.59 -2.62
N GLY A 70 3.13 0.58 -2.70
CA GLY A 70 1.72 0.67 -2.30
C GLY A 70 1.56 0.99 -0.80
N ALA A 71 2.35 0.34 0.06
CA ALA A 71 2.37 0.61 1.49
C ALA A 71 2.90 2.02 1.81
N ALA A 72 3.90 2.50 1.08
CA ALA A 72 4.40 3.87 1.20
C ALA A 72 3.33 4.90 0.81
N LEU A 73 2.62 4.65 -0.30
CA LEU A 73 1.53 5.51 -0.76
C LEU A 73 0.37 5.51 0.24
N SER A 74 0.02 4.35 0.81
CA SER A 74 -0.97 4.24 1.88
C SER A 74 -0.61 5.13 3.08
N ARG A 75 0.63 5.04 3.59
CA ARG A 75 1.11 5.90 4.70
C ARG A 75 1.04 7.38 4.36
N ALA A 76 1.49 7.78 3.17
CA ALA A 76 1.42 9.17 2.73
C ALA A 76 -0.03 9.68 2.66
N THR A 77 -0.95 8.82 2.23
CA THR A 77 -2.39 9.14 2.13
C THR A 77 -3.03 9.31 3.50
N THR A 78 -2.73 8.43 4.46
CA THR A 78 -3.14 8.59 5.87
C THR A 78 -2.58 9.88 6.48
N GLN A 79 -1.31 10.18 6.22
CA GLN A 79 -0.69 11.41 6.73
C GLN A 79 -1.36 12.66 6.14
N ALA A 80 -1.73 12.63 4.85
CA ALA A 80 -2.50 13.70 4.24
C ALA A 80 -3.86 13.90 4.92
N ALA A 81 -4.60 12.81 5.19
CA ALA A 81 -5.89 12.88 5.89
C ALA A 81 -5.77 13.56 7.27
N LEU A 82 -4.77 13.17 8.06
CA LEU A 82 -4.51 13.76 9.38
C LEU A 82 -4.17 15.26 9.30
N LEU A 83 -3.41 15.67 8.28
CA LEU A 83 -3.09 17.07 8.06
C LEU A 83 -4.33 17.88 7.68
N TYR A 84 -5.21 17.34 6.83
CA TYR A 84 -6.48 17.98 6.50
C TYR A 84 -7.37 18.16 7.75
N ASP A 85 -7.50 17.11 8.57
CA ASP A 85 -8.25 17.18 9.82
C ASP A 85 -7.69 18.23 10.79
N LEU A 86 -6.36 18.32 10.93
CA LEU A 86 -5.71 19.30 11.78
C LEU A 86 -5.95 20.74 11.29
N VAL A 87 -5.86 20.97 9.98
CA VAL A 87 -6.13 22.30 9.41
C VAL A 87 -7.61 22.67 9.60
N GLU A 88 -8.54 21.72 9.42
CA GLU A 88 -9.95 21.99 9.65
C GLU A 88 -10.24 22.31 11.14
N PHE A 89 -9.64 21.56 12.06
CA PHE A 89 -9.76 21.81 13.50
C PHE A 89 -9.25 23.21 13.88
N THR A 90 -8.05 23.58 13.39
CA THR A 90 -7.44 24.89 13.68
C THR A 90 -8.20 26.04 13.02
N ALA A 91 -8.73 25.85 11.81
CA ALA A 91 -9.60 26.82 11.15
C ALA A 91 -10.87 27.07 11.97
N ARG A 92 -11.57 26.01 12.37
CA ARG A 92 -12.78 26.12 13.22
C ARG A 92 -12.50 26.84 14.54
N GLY A 93 -11.39 26.52 15.21
CA GLY A 93 -10.99 27.17 16.46
C GLY A 93 -10.62 28.65 16.34
N ARG A 94 -10.16 29.11 15.17
CA ARG A 94 -9.91 30.54 14.90
C ARG A 94 -11.19 31.34 14.64
N PHE A 95 -12.23 30.72 14.10
CA PHE A 95 -13.50 31.39 13.80
C PHE A 95 -14.50 31.39 14.96
N THR A 96 -14.26 30.61 16.03
CA THR A 96 -15.08 30.58 17.26
C THR A 96 -14.52 31.45 18.39
N ARG A 97 -13.86 32.58 18.08
CA ARG A 97 -13.43 33.52 19.12
C ARG A 97 -14.67 34.06 19.85
N PRO A 98 -14.84 33.85 21.17
CA PRO A 98 -16.01 34.33 21.88
C PRO A 98 -16.00 35.85 21.89
N VAL A 99 -17.08 36.44 21.38
CA VAL A 99 -17.41 37.85 21.65
C VAL A 99 -17.80 37.89 23.12
N HIS A 100 -16.88 38.29 23.99
CA HIS A 100 -17.21 38.59 25.38
C HIS A 100 -18.00 39.91 25.42
N PRO A 101 -19.17 39.96 26.09
CA PRO A 101 -19.88 41.21 26.39
C PRO A 101 -19.13 42.07 27.42
#